data_AF-A0A173Y7C2-F1
#
_entry.id   AF-A0A173Y7C2-F1
#
_cell.length_a   1.000
_cell.length_b   1.000
_cell.length_c   1.000
_cell.angle_alpha   90.00
_cell.angle_beta   90.00
_cell.angle_gamma   90.00
#
_symmetry.space_group_name_H-M   'P 1'
#
loop_
_entity.id
_entity.type
_entity.pdbx_description
1 polymer ?
#
loop_
_entity_poly.entity_id
_entity_poly.type
_entity_poly.pdbx_seq_one_letter_code
_entity_poly.pdbx_strand_id
1 'polypeptide(L)'
;MKKYLKTASALLLAVILSLQQALPVRAWEEIITCTVLGDSIAKGYSSDKVNQIDCYGRIVTEQIADENAIYFDYQNYAKNGLDTQGLNEKVLSRDTVKRNLNKSDLIFVTMGSNDLMNEFKKEAQEILNSDTKFRSAPQALNELQEAVKKNPLLILKIIDALSSWDYGGFEAEWATAMQTITQQKKDTAQIIVTNIYNPIYNMQLPGTMNKVVEDIIQNMNSIIEKRAEEFDYQVVDLFNSNIVAFVQGDGLHPSQEGQQLIAAMVYDEIQPVTDINTQSVDGEAVKGEAQQPKPADQSEQSAPENEDLPPDTTKQSKNQPNQGKYSYFVPTILLVILASVLIISIRRKNKN
;
A
#
# COMPACT_ATOMS: atom_id res chain seq x y z
N MET A 1 21.21 69.94 16.85
CA MET A 1 21.55 68.66 16.18
C MET A 1 21.65 67.47 17.13
N LYS A 2 22.44 67.50 18.22
CA LYS A 2 22.61 66.34 19.14
C LYS A 2 21.32 65.81 19.81
N LYS A 3 20.33 66.67 20.11
CA LYS A 3 19.03 66.25 20.69
C LYS A 3 18.18 65.43 19.70
N TYR A 4 18.12 65.86 18.45
CA TYR A 4 17.36 65.19 17.38
C TYR A 4 17.98 63.85 16.99
N LEU A 5 19.31 63.71 17.10
CA LEU A 5 20.00 62.45 16.83
C LEU A 5 19.66 61.38 17.88
N LYS A 6 19.55 61.77 19.17
CA LYS A 6 19.15 60.85 20.24
C LYS A 6 17.70 60.38 20.13
N THR A 7 16.78 61.28 19.75
CA THR A 7 15.37 60.93 19.56
C THR A 7 15.17 60.08 18.31
N ALA A 8 15.90 60.34 17.23
CA ALA A 8 15.88 59.52 16.02
C ALA A 8 16.44 58.12 16.27
N SER A 9 17.55 57.98 17.01
CA SER A 9 18.08 56.66 17.39
C SER A 9 17.14 55.90 18.32
N ALA A 10 16.45 56.56 19.25
CA ALA A 10 15.48 55.89 20.12
C ALA A 10 14.24 55.40 19.34
N LEU A 11 13.75 56.18 18.38
CA LEU A 11 12.67 55.77 17.47
C LEU A 11 13.11 54.63 16.55
N LEU A 12 14.33 54.68 16.02
CA LEU A 12 14.87 53.60 15.20
C LEU A 12 15.02 52.30 16.02
N LEU A 13 15.50 52.39 17.26
CA LEU A 13 15.63 51.23 18.15
C LEU A 13 14.25 50.64 18.50
N ALA A 14 13.26 51.49 18.78
CA ALA A 14 11.89 51.06 19.06
C ALA A 14 11.23 50.40 17.85
N VAL A 15 11.47 50.91 16.63
CA VAL A 15 11.00 50.31 15.37
C VAL A 15 11.70 48.98 15.11
N ILE A 16 13.00 48.86 15.39
CA ILE A 16 13.74 47.60 15.25
C ILE A 16 13.26 46.56 16.28
N LEU A 17 13.02 46.95 17.53
CA LEU A 17 12.46 46.05 18.55
C LEU A 17 11.02 45.62 18.23
N SER A 18 10.18 46.51 17.69
CA SER A 18 8.82 46.14 17.29
C SER A 18 8.81 45.27 16.04
N LEU A 19 9.75 45.46 15.10
CA LEU A 19 9.99 44.54 13.98
C LEU A 19 10.47 43.17 14.45
N GLN A 20 11.28 43.07 15.51
CA GLN A 20 11.70 41.78 16.09
C GLN A 20 10.54 41.01 16.73
N GLN A 21 9.51 41.68 17.23
CA GLN A 21 8.30 41.03 17.77
C GLN A 21 7.23 40.75 16.70
N ALA A 22 7.37 41.33 15.50
CA ALA A 22 6.50 41.11 14.35
C ALA A 22 7.08 40.09 13.34
N LEU A 23 8.35 39.70 13.48
CA LEU A 23 8.83 38.48 12.86
C LEU A 23 8.13 37.33 13.58
N PRO A 24 7.35 36.48 12.90
CA PRO A 24 6.92 35.25 13.53
C PRO A 24 8.22 34.58 13.99
N VAL A 25 8.35 34.33 15.29
CA VAL A 25 9.18 33.21 15.72
C VAL A 25 8.67 32.07 14.86
N ARG A 26 9.46 31.64 13.87
CA ARG A 26 9.14 30.41 13.16
C ARG A 26 9.23 29.36 14.25
N ALA A 27 8.10 29.08 14.90
CA ALA A 27 7.90 27.84 15.61
C ALA A 27 8.30 26.81 14.58
N TRP A 28 9.33 26.04 14.90
CA TRP A 28 9.75 24.95 14.06
C TRP A 28 8.52 24.06 14.02
N GLU A 29 7.84 24.00 12.88
CA GLU A 29 6.67 23.15 12.76
C GLU A 29 7.16 21.73 13.00
N GLU A 30 6.64 21.08 14.04
CA GLU A 30 6.91 19.68 14.29
C GLU A 30 6.36 18.88 13.11
N ILE A 31 7.11 17.88 12.67
CA ILE A 31 6.76 17.05 11.51
C ILE A 31 6.97 15.60 11.91
N ILE A 32 5.94 14.77 11.76
CA ILE A 32 6.07 13.33 11.83
C ILE A 32 6.50 12.79 10.46
N THR A 33 7.60 12.03 10.43
CA THR A 33 8.15 11.50 9.18
C THR A 33 7.98 9.98 9.10
N CYS A 34 7.44 9.48 8.00
CA CYS A 34 7.10 8.07 7.83
C CYS A 34 7.65 7.50 6.52
N THR A 35 8.29 6.33 6.61
CA THR A 35 8.70 5.53 5.45
C THR A 35 7.96 4.20 5.44
N VAL A 36 7.29 3.89 4.32
CA VAL A 36 6.60 2.61 4.11
C VAL A 36 7.38 1.77 3.10
N LEU A 37 7.66 0.53 3.49
CA LEU A 37 8.33 -0.48 2.69
C LEU A 37 7.42 -1.70 2.57
N GLY A 38 7.42 -2.36 1.41
CA GLY A 38 6.64 -3.59 1.30
C GLY A 38 6.14 -3.91 -0.09
N ASP A 39 5.14 -4.78 -0.09
CA ASP A 39 4.48 -5.30 -1.28
C ASP A 39 3.22 -4.50 -1.67
N SER A 40 2.25 -5.15 -2.34
CA SER A 40 0.98 -4.54 -2.74
C SER A 40 0.11 -4.11 -1.54
N ILE A 41 0.23 -4.76 -0.39
CA ILE A 41 -0.57 -4.43 0.81
C ILE A 41 -0.11 -3.08 1.36
N ALA A 42 1.19 -2.92 1.63
CA ALA A 42 1.80 -1.67 2.08
C ALA A 42 1.63 -0.53 1.07
N LYS A 43 1.58 -0.85 -0.23
CA LYS A 43 1.34 0.15 -1.28
C LYS A 43 -0.10 0.68 -1.28
N GLY A 44 -1.07 -0.08 -0.78
CA GLY A 44 -2.50 0.20 -0.98
C GLY A 44 -2.93 -0.15 -2.41
N TYR A 45 -2.62 -1.37 -2.87
CA TYR A 45 -3.06 -1.84 -4.18
C TYR A 45 -4.57 -1.78 -4.33
N SER A 46 -5.03 -1.28 -5.48
CA SER A 46 -6.42 -1.38 -5.90
C SER A 46 -6.53 -2.25 -7.15
N SER A 47 -7.43 -3.22 -7.11
CA SER A 47 -7.86 -4.01 -8.27
C SER A 47 -8.75 -3.22 -9.22
N ASP A 48 -9.29 -2.07 -8.77
CA ASP A 48 -10.08 -1.15 -9.58
C ASP A 48 -9.20 0.05 -9.99
N LYS A 49 -9.20 0.37 -11.29
CA LYS A 49 -8.45 1.51 -11.82
C LYS A 49 -9.08 2.86 -11.48
N VAL A 50 -10.36 2.89 -11.10
CA VAL A 50 -11.11 4.11 -10.80
C VAL A 50 -11.04 4.42 -9.31
N ASN A 51 -11.21 3.40 -8.47
CA ASN A 51 -11.22 3.55 -7.02
C ASN A 51 -9.80 3.40 -6.48
N GLN A 52 -9.28 4.47 -5.87
CA GLN A 52 -8.01 4.41 -5.15
C GLN A 52 -8.23 3.82 -3.76
N ILE A 53 -7.19 3.17 -3.24
CA ILE A 53 -7.18 2.63 -1.89
C ILE A 53 -6.14 3.42 -1.10
N ASP A 54 -6.57 4.01 0.01
CA ASP A 54 -5.66 4.67 0.93
C ASP A 54 -4.91 3.59 1.72
N CYS A 55 -3.60 3.51 1.52
CA CYS A 55 -2.74 2.56 2.21
C CYS A 55 -2.66 2.84 3.71
N TYR A 56 -2.61 1.77 4.53
CA TYR A 56 -2.60 1.88 6.00
C TYR A 56 -1.53 2.83 6.53
N GLY A 57 -0.33 2.82 5.94
CA GLY A 57 0.77 3.65 6.42
C GLY A 57 0.48 5.14 6.31
N ARG A 58 -0.26 5.55 5.27
CA ARG A 58 -0.70 6.93 5.11
C ARG A 58 -1.79 7.27 6.13
N ILE A 59 -2.78 6.40 6.30
CA ILE A 59 -3.87 6.57 7.26
C ILE A 59 -3.32 6.82 8.67
N VAL A 60 -2.39 5.96 9.12
CA VAL A 60 -1.76 6.06 10.44
C VAL A 60 -0.95 7.36 10.57
N THR A 61 -0.17 7.72 9.55
CA THR A 61 0.67 8.93 9.59
C THR A 61 -0.18 10.20 9.65
N GLU A 62 -1.25 10.28 8.85
CA GLU A 62 -2.18 11.41 8.86
C GLU A 62 -2.93 11.50 10.19
N GLN A 63 -3.38 10.37 10.74
CA GLN A 63 -4.03 10.34 12.05
C GLN A 63 -3.13 10.88 13.17
N ILE A 64 -1.87 10.43 13.24
CA ILE A 64 -0.92 10.93 14.24
C ILE A 64 -0.67 12.43 14.06
N ALA A 65 -0.53 12.89 12.83
CA ALA A 65 -0.31 14.31 12.54
C ALA A 65 -1.51 15.16 12.99
N ASP A 66 -2.72 14.72 12.68
CA ASP A 66 -3.97 15.40 13.03
C ASP A 66 -4.18 15.46 14.55
N GLU A 67 -3.96 14.35 15.26
CA GLU A 67 -4.11 14.26 16.72
C GLU A 67 -3.14 15.17 17.47
N ASN A 68 -1.93 15.37 16.93
CA ASN A 68 -0.90 16.21 17.52
C ASN A 68 -0.91 17.65 16.96
N ALA A 69 -1.78 17.94 15.98
CA ALA A 69 -1.82 19.21 15.27
C ALA A 69 -0.47 19.62 14.66
N ILE A 70 0.26 18.65 14.11
CA ILE A 70 1.58 18.79 13.47
C ILE A 70 1.49 18.45 11.97
N TYR A 71 2.56 18.69 11.22
CA TYR A 71 2.62 18.29 9.81
C TYR A 71 3.18 16.87 9.68
N PHE A 72 3.12 16.32 8.46
CA PHE A 72 3.75 15.05 8.15
C PHE A 72 4.54 15.08 6.85
N ASP A 73 5.58 14.24 6.78
CA ASP A 73 6.27 13.84 5.56
C ASP A 73 6.14 12.32 5.40
N TYR A 74 5.60 11.89 4.27
CA TYR A 74 5.22 10.51 4.04
C TYR A 74 5.83 9.97 2.74
N GLN A 75 6.57 8.88 2.84
CA GLN A 75 7.28 8.27 1.73
C GLN A 75 6.92 6.79 1.60
N ASN A 76 6.16 6.43 0.56
CA ASN A 76 5.83 5.02 0.28
C ASN A 76 6.68 4.47 -0.86
N TYR A 77 7.51 3.48 -0.56
CA TYR A 77 8.37 2.78 -1.52
C TYR A 77 7.90 1.36 -1.84
N ALA A 78 6.75 0.96 -1.33
CA ALA A 78 6.19 -0.37 -1.55
C ALA A 78 5.82 -0.58 -3.03
N LYS A 79 5.97 -1.83 -3.51
CA LYS A 79 5.75 -2.20 -4.91
C LYS A 79 4.90 -3.45 -5.01
N ASN A 80 4.01 -3.49 -6.00
CA ASN A 80 3.19 -4.68 -6.27
C ASN A 80 4.09 -5.89 -6.58
N GLY A 81 3.78 -7.03 -5.98
CA GLY A 81 4.48 -8.30 -6.28
C GLY A 81 5.93 -8.35 -5.80
N LEU A 82 6.35 -7.42 -4.94
CA LEU A 82 7.70 -7.41 -4.37
C LEU A 82 7.82 -8.54 -3.35
N ASP A 83 8.87 -9.35 -3.46
CA ASP A 83 9.32 -10.32 -2.46
C ASP A 83 10.50 -9.74 -1.65
N THR A 84 10.97 -10.48 -0.64
CA THR A 84 12.07 -10.01 0.24
C THR A 84 13.35 -9.73 -0.53
N GLN A 85 13.76 -10.60 -1.45
CA GLN A 85 14.91 -10.37 -2.34
C GLN A 85 14.71 -9.10 -3.18
N GLY A 86 13.53 -8.92 -3.78
CA GLY A 86 13.18 -7.72 -4.55
C GLY A 86 13.22 -6.44 -3.70
N LEU A 87 12.85 -6.50 -2.42
CA LEU A 87 12.97 -5.38 -1.48
C LEU A 87 14.44 -4.97 -1.32
N ASN A 88 15.32 -5.93 -1.09
CA ASN A 88 16.76 -5.70 -0.95
C ASN A 88 17.34 -5.07 -2.23
N GLU A 89 17.12 -5.70 -3.37
CA GLU A 89 17.76 -5.34 -4.63
C GLU A 89 17.19 -4.06 -5.27
N LYS A 90 15.87 -3.84 -5.19
CA LYS A 90 15.18 -2.82 -6.00
C LYS A 90 14.71 -1.61 -5.20
N VAL A 91 14.70 -1.70 -3.87
CA VAL A 91 14.22 -0.64 -2.99
C VAL A 91 15.32 -0.20 -2.02
N LEU A 92 15.79 -1.10 -1.16
CA LEU A 92 16.77 -0.79 -0.12
C LEU A 92 18.17 -0.48 -0.69
N SER A 93 18.48 -0.89 -1.92
CA SER A 93 19.69 -0.50 -2.63
C SER A 93 19.78 1.00 -2.96
N ARG A 94 18.65 1.71 -3.00
CA ARG A 94 18.57 3.11 -3.46
C ARG A 94 18.94 4.09 -2.36
N ASP A 95 19.89 4.99 -2.64
CA ASP A 95 20.31 6.03 -1.68
C ASP A 95 19.15 6.95 -1.24
N THR A 96 18.18 7.19 -2.12
CA THR A 96 16.97 7.96 -1.77
C THR A 96 16.19 7.31 -0.62
N VAL A 97 16.07 5.98 -0.63
CA VAL A 97 15.34 5.23 0.40
C VAL A 97 16.12 5.26 1.71
N LYS A 98 17.43 4.99 1.65
CA LYS A 98 18.31 5.05 2.83
C LYS A 98 18.29 6.41 3.52
N ARG A 99 18.33 7.51 2.75
CA ARG A 99 18.22 8.88 3.30
C ARG A 99 16.88 9.15 3.97
N ASN A 100 15.78 8.56 3.49
CA ASN A 100 14.47 8.75 4.11
C ASN A 100 14.29 7.87 5.35
N LEU A 101 14.82 6.64 5.33
CA LEU A 101 14.93 5.81 6.56
C LEU A 101 15.67 6.57 7.67
N ASN A 102 16.75 7.27 7.34
CA ASN A 102 17.51 8.05 8.32
C ASN A 102 16.75 9.24 8.91
N LYS A 103 15.66 9.68 8.27
CA LYS A 103 14.84 10.78 8.76
C LYS A 103 13.58 10.30 9.47
N SER A 104 13.07 9.13 9.11
CA SER A 104 11.79 8.58 9.57
C SER A 104 11.68 8.41 11.08
N ASP A 105 10.60 8.92 11.66
CA ASP A 105 10.10 8.58 12.99
C ASP A 105 9.41 7.21 13.00
N LEU A 106 8.70 6.90 11.91
CA LEU A 106 7.96 5.66 11.74
C LEU A 106 8.43 4.93 10.47
N ILE A 107 8.66 3.63 10.60
CA ILE A 107 8.99 2.76 9.47
C ILE A 107 8.01 1.59 9.50
N PHE A 108 7.21 1.45 8.43
CA PHE A 108 6.27 0.34 8.29
C PHE A 108 6.75 -0.66 7.24
N VAL A 109 6.66 -1.95 7.57
CA VAL A 109 7.09 -3.04 6.68
C VAL A 109 6.01 -4.12 6.56
N THR A 110 5.58 -4.40 5.33
CA THR A 110 4.73 -5.56 5.01
C THR A 110 5.35 -6.33 3.85
N MET A 111 5.87 -7.54 4.12
CA MET A 111 6.59 -8.33 3.13
C MET A 111 6.49 -9.83 3.44
N GLY A 112 6.75 -10.69 2.45
CA GLY A 112 6.84 -12.15 2.60
C GLY A 112 5.73 -12.90 1.86
N SER A 113 4.58 -12.27 1.60
CA SER A 113 3.48 -12.92 0.88
C SER A 113 3.90 -13.34 -0.54
N ASN A 114 4.69 -12.52 -1.24
CA ASN A 114 5.14 -12.83 -2.59
C ASN A 114 6.25 -13.87 -2.65
N ASP A 115 7.06 -14.01 -1.60
CA ASP A 115 8.01 -15.11 -1.47
C ASP A 115 7.23 -16.43 -1.56
N LEU A 116 6.18 -16.57 -0.73
CA LEU A 116 5.23 -17.70 -0.77
C LEU A 116 4.61 -17.92 -2.17
N MET A 117 4.04 -16.85 -2.73
CA MET A 117 3.33 -16.94 -4.01
C MET A 117 4.25 -17.25 -5.20
N ASN A 118 5.49 -16.77 -5.19
CA ASN A 118 6.45 -16.99 -6.28
C ASN A 118 6.89 -18.45 -6.36
N GLU A 119 7.23 -19.05 -5.23
CA GLU A 119 7.58 -20.46 -5.18
C GLU A 119 6.36 -21.35 -5.45
N PHE A 120 5.16 -21.00 -4.95
CA PHE A 120 3.95 -21.74 -5.29
C PHE A 120 3.72 -21.79 -6.81
N LYS A 121 3.90 -20.66 -7.51
CA LYS A 121 3.81 -20.63 -8.98
C LYS A 121 4.86 -21.52 -9.63
N LYS A 122 6.10 -21.52 -9.13
CA LYS A 122 7.20 -22.34 -9.64
C LYS A 122 6.88 -23.83 -9.47
N GLU A 123 6.52 -24.25 -8.26
CA GLU A 123 6.18 -25.65 -7.94
C GLU A 123 4.95 -26.13 -8.72
N ALA A 124 3.92 -25.29 -8.82
CA ALA A 124 2.76 -25.60 -9.65
C ALA A 124 3.16 -25.82 -11.12
N GLN A 125 4.07 -25.01 -11.64
CA GLN A 125 4.52 -25.13 -13.04
C GLN A 125 5.27 -26.44 -13.27
N GLU A 126 6.15 -26.80 -12.33
CA GLU A 126 6.91 -28.06 -12.37
C GLU A 126 6.00 -29.28 -12.25
N ILE A 127 5.05 -29.29 -11.31
CA ILE A 127 4.11 -30.39 -11.10
C ILE A 127 3.22 -30.63 -12.33
N LEU A 128 2.81 -29.53 -12.98
CA LEU A 128 1.96 -29.58 -14.17
C LEU A 128 2.74 -29.87 -15.45
N ASN A 129 4.08 -29.90 -15.41
CA ASN A 129 4.95 -29.92 -16.59
C ASN A 129 4.52 -28.86 -17.62
N SER A 130 4.20 -27.65 -17.15
CA SER A 130 3.75 -26.57 -18.02
C SER A 130 4.92 -25.77 -18.55
N ASP A 131 5.01 -25.63 -19.87
CA ASP A 131 5.97 -24.72 -20.52
C ASP A 131 5.55 -23.24 -20.35
N THR A 132 4.33 -22.97 -19.88
CA THR A 132 3.79 -21.62 -19.68
C THR A 132 4.01 -21.16 -18.25
N LYS A 133 4.70 -20.02 -18.08
CA LYS A 133 4.84 -19.37 -16.77
C LYS A 133 3.50 -18.78 -16.31
N PHE A 134 3.13 -19.04 -15.05
CA PHE A 134 1.93 -18.43 -14.47
C PHE A 134 2.13 -16.94 -14.21
N ARG A 135 1.15 -16.13 -14.64
CA ARG A 135 1.14 -14.69 -14.42
C ARG A 135 0.78 -14.32 -12.99
N SER A 136 -0.01 -15.15 -12.32
CA SER A 136 -0.48 -14.92 -10.95
C SER A 136 -0.68 -16.24 -10.18
N ALA A 137 -0.63 -16.17 -8.84
CA ALA A 137 -0.92 -17.32 -7.99
C ALA A 137 -2.35 -17.86 -8.14
N PRO A 138 -3.41 -17.02 -8.29
CA PRO A 138 -4.74 -17.51 -8.63
C PRO A 138 -4.80 -18.28 -9.95
N GLN A 139 -4.05 -17.85 -10.97
CA GLN A 139 -3.97 -18.60 -12.23
C GLN A 139 -3.34 -19.97 -12.00
N ALA A 140 -2.16 -20.02 -11.36
CA ALA A 140 -1.45 -21.25 -11.05
C ALA A 140 -2.35 -22.22 -10.27
N LEU A 141 -3.08 -21.69 -9.28
CA LEU A 141 -3.96 -22.48 -8.45
C LEU A 141 -5.14 -23.07 -9.24
N ASN A 142 -5.79 -22.29 -10.09
CA ASN A 142 -6.90 -22.78 -10.91
C ASN A 142 -6.45 -23.91 -11.83
N GLU A 143 -5.29 -23.77 -12.47
CA GLU A 143 -4.74 -24.81 -13.35
C GLU A 143 -4.39 -26.08 -12.56
N LEU A 144 -3.81 -25.91 -11.37
CA LEU A 144 -3.49 -27.00 -10.46
C LEU A 144 -4.75 -27.74 -9.97
N GLN A 145 -5.81 -27.02 -9.62
CA GLN A 145 -7.10 -27.60 -9.24
C GLN A 145 -7.70 -28.43 -10.37
N GLU A 146 -7.70 -27.93 -11.61
CA GLU A 146 -8.19 -28.67 -12.77
C GLU A 146 -7.35 -29.92 -13.07
N ALA A 147 -6.04 -29.87 -12.85
CA ALA A 147 -5.18 -31.04 -12.99
C ALA A 147 -5.43 -32.07 -11.89
N VAL A 148 -5.60 -31.64 -10.64
CA VAL A 148 -5.92 -32.51 -9.49
C VAL A 148 -7.26 -33.22 -9.69
N LYS A 149 -8.28 -32.57 -10.27
CA LYS A 149 -9.54 -33.22 -10.63
C LYS A 149 -9.35 -34.39 -11.60
N LYS A 150 -8.40 -34.26 -12.54
CA LYS A 150 -8.07 -35.31 -13.53
C LYS A 150 -7.16 -36.39 -12.95
N ASN A 151 -6.26 -36.01 -12.05
CA ASN A 151 -5.32 -36.91 -11.38
C ASN A 151 -5.17 -36.55 -9.89
N PRO A 152 -5.97 -37.17 -9.00
CA PRO A 152 -5.95 -36.86 -7.58
C PRO A 152 -4.60 -37.12 -6.88
N LEU A 153 -3.73 -37.97 -7.45
CA LEU A 153 -2.41 -38.25 -6.89
C LEU A 153 -1.45 -37.05 -7.00
N LEU A 154 -1.76 -36.05 -7.83
CA LEU A 154 -0.99 -34.80 -7.89
C LEU A 154 -0.97 -34.06 -6.55
N ILE A 155 -1.99 -34.25 -5.71
CA ILE A 155 -2.02 -33.69 -4.35
C ILE A 155 -0.78 -34.08 -3.55
N LEU A 156 -0.28 -35.31 -3.69
CA LEU A 156 0.90 -35.77 -2.96
C LEU A 156 2.17 -35.01 -3.39
N LYS A 157 2.31 -34.73 -4.70
CA LYS A 157 3.43 -33.94 -5.21
C LYS A 157 3.38 -32.50 -4.72
N ILE A 158 2.17 -31.93 -4.66
CA ILE A 158 2.00 -30.55 -4.18
C ILE A 158 2.33 -30.45 -2.70
N ILE A 159 1.89 -31.42 -1.89
CA ILE A 159 2.23 -31.47 -0.46
C ILE A 159 3.74 -31.62 -0.28
N ASP A 160 4.40 -32.50 -1.03
CA ASP A 160 5.85 -32.74 -0.94
C ASP A 160 6.67 -31.49 -1.31
N ALA A 161 6.30 -30.83 -2.42
CA ALA A 161 6.88 -29.57 -2.86
C ALA A 161 6.74 -28.47 -1.80
N LEU A 162 5.52 -28.25 -1.32
CA LEU A 162 5.23 -27.23 -0.32
C LEU A 162 5.88 -27.54 1.05
N SER A 163 6.01 -28.81 1.42
CA SER A 163 6.69 -29.21 2.66
C SER A 163 8.20 -28.97 2.62
N SER A 164 8.78 -28.83 1.43
CA SER A 164 10.21 -28.59 1.20
C SER A 164 10.54 -27.11 1.03
N TRP A 165 9.70 -26.22 1.58
CA TRP A 165 9.85 -24.77 1.50
C TRP A 165 11.24 -24.29 1.99
N ASP A 166 11.85 -23.38 1.22
CA ASP A 166 13.14 -22.78 1.60
C ASP A 166 12.97 -21.67 2.64
N TYR A 167 12.80 -22.08 3.90
CA TYR A 167 12.74 -21.16 5.04
C TYR A 167 14.07 -20.43 5.27
N GLY A 168 15.20 -21.07 4.93
CA GLY A 168 16.53 -20.49 5.13
C GLY A 168 16.80 -19.33 4.17
N GLY A 169 16.41 -19.48 2.91
CA GLY A 169 16.46 -18.41 1.92
C GLY A 169 15.60 -17.22 2.32
N PHE A 170 14.34 -17.46 2.71
CA PHE A 170 13.45 -16.40 3.21
C PHE A 170 14.04 -15.68 4.43
N GLU A 171 14.53 -16.42 5.42
CA GLU A 171 15.12 -15.84 6.64
C GLU A 171 16.37 -14.99 6.32
N ALA A 172 17.22 -15.43 5.40
CA ALA A 172 18.41 -14.70 5.01
C ALA A 172 18.07 -13.36 4.32
N GLU A 173 17.10 -13.36 3.41
CA GLU A 173 16.65 -12.15 2.73
C GLU A 173 15.91 -11.19 3.68
N TRP A 174 15.08 -11.73 4.58
CA TRP A 174 14.42 -10.98 5.64
C TRP A 174 15.45 -10.29 6.55
N ALA A 175 16.42 -11.04 7.06
CA ALA A 175 17.48 -10.52 7.92
C ALA A 175 18.31 -9.44 7.21
N THR A 176 18.62 -9.62 5.92
CA THR A 176 19.34 -8.62 5.11
C THR A 176 18.55 -7.32 4.99
N ALA A 177 17.23 -7.41 4.77
CA ALA A 177 16.36 -6.25 4.68
C ALA A 177 16.31 -5.50 6.02
N MET A 178 16.05 -6.22 7.11
CA MET A 178 15.96 -5.64 8.46
C MET A 178 17.30 -5.08 8.95
N GLN A 179 18.42 -5.71 8.62
CA GLN A 179 19.75 -5.18 8.88
C GLN A 179 19.97 -3.85 8.14
N THR A 180 19.55 -3.76 6.88
CA THR A 180 19.67 -2.50 6.13
C THR A 180 18.78 -1.42 6.74
N ILE A 181 17.54 -1.73 7.09
CA ILE A 181 16.61 -0.77 7.69
C ILE A 181 17.17 -0.24 9.02
N THR A 182 17.60 -1.15 9.90
CA THR A 182 18.13 -0.77 11.23
C THR A 182 19.44 0.00 11.16
N GLN A 183 20.32 -0.28 10.20
CA GLN A 183 21.56 0.48 9.99
C GLN A 183 21.33 1.89 9.44
N GLN A 184 20.21 2.12 8.74
CA GLN A 184 19.92 3.41 8.11
C GLN A 184 18.97 4.28 8.93
N LYS A 185 18.10 3.68 9.77
CA LYS A 185 17.15 4.41 10.60
C LYS A 185 17.85 5.38 11.56
N LYS A 186 17.16 6.44 11.97
CA LYS A 186 17.59 7.22 13.15
C LYS A 186 17.29 6.45 14.43
N ASP A 187 18.05 6.74 15.49
CA ASP A 187 17.97 6.01 16.77
C ASP A 187 16.56 5.98 17.37
N THR A 188 15.80 7.07 17.23
CA THR A 188 14.44 7.20 17.77
C THR A 188 13.34 6.62 16.88
N ALA A 189 13.68 6.08 15.71
CA ALA A 189 12.71 5.54 14.77
C ALA A 189 12.10 4.23 15.30
N GLN A 190 10.77 4.16 15.29
CA GLN A 190 10.02 2.94 15.55
C GLN A 190 9.80 2.16 14.25
N ILE A 191 10.09 0.86 14.28
CA ILE A 191 9.79 -0.04 13.17
C ILE A 191 8.60 -0.92 13.55
N ILE A 192 7.57 -0.92 12.71
CA ILE A 192 6.40 -1.77 12.88
C ILE A 192 6.28 -2.65 11.64
N VAL A 193 6.24 -3.95 11.88
CA VAL A 193 6.17 -4.99 10.84
C VAL A 193 4.82 -5.68 10.95
N THR A 194 4.14 -5.91 9.83
CA THR A 194 3.00 -6.82 9.80
C THR A 194 3.46 -8.23 9.45
N ASN A 195 3.00 -9.24 10.20
CA ASN A 195 3.14 -10.62 9.75
C ASN A 195 2.16 -10.92 8.58
N ILE A 196 2.26 -12.12 8.01
CA ILE A 196 1.57 -12.50 6.77
C ILE A 196 0.24 -13.16 7.14
N TYR A 197 -0.89 -12.65 6.63
CA TYR A 197 -2.17 -13.38 6.68
C TYR A 197 -2.30 -14.37 5.52
N ASN A 198 -3.20 -15.35 5.64
CA ASN A 198 -3.43 -16.34 4.58
C ASN A 198 -3.99 -15.68 3.30
N PRO A 199 -3.19 -15.51 2.23
CA PRO A 199 -3.58 -14.77 1.04
C PRO A 199 -4.59 -15.55 0.18
N ILE A 200 -4.78 -16.84 0.44
CA ILE A 200 -5.62 -17.73 -0.35
C ILE A 200 -6.78 -18.32 0.45
N TYR A 201 -7.05 -17.77 1.64
CA TYR A 201 -8.13 -18.21 2.53
C TYR A 201 -9.49 -18.31 1.80
N ASN A 202 -9.80 -17.32 0.96
CA ASN A 202 -11.06 -17.25 0.22
C ASN A 202 -11.09 -18.09 -1.06
N MET A 203 -10.01 -18.80 -1.41
CA MET A 203 -9.89 -19.59 -2.65
C MET A 203 -10.42 -21.03 -2.53
N GLN A 204 -11.02 -21.40 -1.39
CA GLN A 204 -11.71 -22.68 -1.17
C GLN A 204 -10.87 -23.93 -1.53
N LEU A 205 -9.63 -23.96 -1.08
CA LEU A 205 -8.74 -25.10 -1.29
C LEU A 205 -9.25 -26.37 -0.59
N PRO A 206 -8.86 -27.57 -1.09
CA PRO A 206 -8.99 -28.79 -0.30
C PRO A 206 -8.34 -28.61 1.08
N GLY A 207 -9.02 -29.04 2.15
CA GLY A 207 -8.58 -28.74 3.52
C GLY A 207 -7.16 -29.18 3.86
N THR A 208 -6.66 -30.26 3.25
CA THR A 208 -5.27 -30.72 3.42
C THR A 208 -4.26 -29.75 2.81
N MET A 209 -4.58 -29.14 1.68
CA MET A 209 -3.73 -28.16 1.01
C MET A 209 -3.75 -26.81 1.72
N ASN A 210 -4.93 -26.37 2.17
CA ASN A 210 -5.05 -25.15 2.96
C ASN A 210 -4.19 -25.23 4.23
N LYS A 211 -4.24 -26.39 4.92
CA LYS A 211 -3.42 -26.61 6.12
C LYS A 211 -1.93 -26.50 5.84
N VAL A 212 -1.43 -27.09 4.75
CA VAL A 212 -0.01 -27.00 4.40
C VAL A 212 0.41 -25.55 4.14
N VAL A 213 -0.43 -24.77 3.46
CA VAL A 213 -0.16 -23.35 3.24
C VAL A 213 -0.17 -22.57 4.55
N GLU A 214 -1.15 -22.82 5.42
CA GLU A 214 -1.19 -22.22 6.76
C GLU A 214 0.06 -22.57 7.58
N ASP A 215 0.51 -23.82 7.56
CA ASP A 215 1.72 -24.26 8.26
C ASP A 215 2.96 -23.52 7.75
N ILE A 216 3.09 -23.31 6.42
CA ILE A 216 4.20 -22.53 5.84
C ILE A 216 4.13 -21.08 6.29
N ILE A 217 2.96 -20.44 6.21
CA ILE A 217 2.78 -19.04 6.62
C ILE A 217 3.09 -18.88 8.10
N GLN A 218 2.65 -19.81 8.96
CA GLN A 218 2.98 -19.79 10.37
C GLN A 218 4.48 -19.92 10.62
N ASN A 219 5.19 -20.76 9.87
CA ASN A 219 6.64 -20.86 9.97
C ASN A 219 7.34 -19.57 9.51
N MET A 220 6.88 -18.95 8.41
CA MET A 220 7.39 -17.65 7.95
C MET A 220 7.12 -16.55 8.97
N ASN A 221 5.91 -16.48 9.53
CA ASN A 221 5.57 -15.55 10.60
C ASN A 221 6.41 -15.79 11.84
N SER A 222 6.70 -17.05 12.19
CA SER A 222 7.60 -17.36 13.30
C SER A 222 9.03 -16.84 13.08
N ILE A 223 9.52 -16.82 11.83
CA ILE A 223 10.81 -16.20 11.48
C ILE A 223 10.74 -14.69 11.70
N ILE A 224 9.69 -14.04 11.19
CA ILE A 224 9.45 -12.60 11.41
C ILE A 224 9.36 -12.28 12.91
N GLU A 225 8.62 -13.05 13.70
CA GLU A 225 8.43 -12.79 15.13
C GLU A 225 9.72 -13.01 15.93
N LYS A 226 10.46 -14.09 15.67
CA LYS A 226 11.71 -14.41 16.40
C LYS A 226 12.83 -13.40 16.16
N ARG A 227 12.79 -12.68 15.04
CA ARG A 227 13.80 -11.66 14.68
C ARG A 227 13.44 -10.26 15.18
N ALA A 228 12.27 -10.07 15.80
CA ALA A 228 11.78 -8.78 16.29
C ALA A 228 12.72 -8.14 17.33
N GLU A 229 13.17 -8.91 18.32
CA GLU A 229 14.10 -8.42 19.35
C GLU A 229 15.47 -8.07 18.75
N GLU A 230 15.97 -8.86 17.80
CA GLU A 230 17.27 -8.65 17.16
C GLU A 230 17.34 -7.33 16.38
N PHE A 231 16.24 -6.95 15.75
CA PHE A 231 16.17 -5.76 14.88
C PHE A 231 15.31 -4.63 15.44
N ASP A 232 14.89 -4.71 16.70
CA ASP A 232 14.15 -3.67 17.41
C ASP A 232 12.88 -3.21 16.65
N TYR A 233 12.03 -4.16 16.28
CA TYR A 233 10.72 -3.88 15.68
C TYR A 233 9.57 -4.52 16.46
N GLN A 234 8.39 -3.93 16.34
CA GLN A 234 7.13 -4.50 16.81
C GLN A 234 6.43 -5.28 15.69
N VAL A 235 5.68 -6.33 16.04
CA VAL A 235 4.97 -7.17 15.09
C VAL A 235 3.47 -7.05 15.28
N VAL A 236 2.77 -6.67 14.20
CA VAL A 236 1.32 -6.69 14.10
C VAL A 236 0.88 -8.04 13.52
N ASP A 237 0.07 -8.78 14.28
CA ASP A 237 -0.44 -10.08 13.89
C ASP A 237 -1.67 -9.98 12.97
N LEU A 238 -1.43 -9.93 11.66
CA LEU A 238 -2.48 -10.01 10.65
C LEU A 238 -2.99 -11.44 10.45
N PHE A 239 -2.18 -12.46 10.74
CA PHE A 239 -2.56 -13.86 10.52
C PHE A 239 -3.79 -14.28 11.32
N ASN A 240 -3.84 -13.91 12.61
CA ASN A 240 -4.99 -14.21 13.46
C ASN A 240 -6.06 -13.11 13.46
N SER A 241 -5.96 -12.14 12.54
CA SER A 241 -6.92 -11.05 12.42
C SER A 241 -8.13 -11.42 11.53
N ASN A 242 -9.12 -10.54 11.51
CA ASN A 242 -10.28 -10.67 10.61
C ASN A 242 -10.05 -10.12 9.20
N ILE A 243 -8.79 -9.82 8.81
CA ILE A 243 -8.48 -9.14 7.54
C ILE A 243 -9.04 -9.88 6.31
N VAL A 244 -9.10 -11.21 6.34
CA VAL A 244 -9.62 -12.04 5.25
C VAL A 244 -11.11 -11.80 4.95
N ALA A 245 -11.86 -11.20 5.89
CA ALA A 245 -13.24 -10.78 5.68
C ALA A 245 -13.36 -9.42 4.98
N PHE A 246 -12.27 -8.65 4.90
CA PHE A 246 -12.21 -7.29 4.36
C PHE A 246 -11.23 -7.20 3.19
N VAL A 247 -11.38 -8.10 2.23
CA VAL A 247 -10.61 -8.12 0.99
C VAL A 247 -11.44 -7.62 -0.20
N GLN A 248 -10.75 -7.20 -1.26
CA GLN A 248 -11.34 -6.77 -2.52
C GLN A 248 -11.97 -7.96 -3.27
N GLY A 249 -12.58 -7.67 -4.43
CA GLY A 249 -13.21 -8.69 -5.28
C GLY A 249 -12.24 -9.74 -5.82
N ASP A 250 -10.93 -9.51 -5.76
CA ASP A 250 -9.91 -10.51 -6.09
C ASP A 250 -9.70 -11.56 -4.97
N GLY A 251 -10.31 -11.36 -3.80
CA GLY A 251 -10.26 -12.27 -2.67
C GLY A 251 -8.91 -12.31 -1.94
N LEU A 252 -7.95 -11.48 -2.35
CA LEU A 252 -6.56 -11.48 -1.89
C LEU A 252 -6.22 -10.18 -1.18
N HIS A 253 -6.39 -9.04 -1.84
CA HIS A 253 -5.87 -7.76 -1.34
C HIS A 253 -6.88 -7.08 -0.41
N PRO A 254 -6.44 -6.38 0.66
CA PRO A 254 -7.36 -5.69 1.56
C PRO A 254 -8.19 -4.62 0.83
N SER A 255 -9.49 -4.53 1.15
CA SER A 255 -10.34 -3.40 0.73
C SER A 255 -9.96 -2.12 1.48
N GLN A 256 -10.70 -1.02 1.27
CA GLN A 256 -10.48 0.19 2.05
C GLN A 256 -10.72 -0.06 3.54
N GLU A 257 -11.76 -0.81 3.88
CA GLU A 257 -12.07 -1.25 5.24
C GLU A 257 -10.96 -2.17 5.78
N GLY A 258 -10.40 -3.04 4.94
CA GLY A 258 -9.26 -3.86 5.31
C GLY A 258 -8.00 -3.05 5.61
N GLN A 259 -7.69 -2.03 4.80
CA GLN A 259 -6.59 -1.10 5.07
C GLN A 259 -6.81 -0.28 6.34
N GLN A 260 -8.06 0.12 6.64
CA GLN A 260 -8.41 0.76 7.90
C GLN A 260 -8.22 -0.16 9.11
N LEU A 261 -8.56 -1.45 8.97
CA LEU A 261 -8.30 -2.45 10.01
C LEU A 261 -6.79 -2.60 10.26
N ILE A 262 -5.98 -2.73 9.20
CA ILE A 262 -4.52 -2.80 9.33
C ILE A 262 -3.99 -1.52 9.99
N ALA A 263 -4.48 -0.35 9.58
CA ALA A 263 -4.09 0.93 10.15
C ALA A 263 -4.36 1.00 11.65
N ALA A 264 -5.54 0.57 12.10
CA ALA A 264 -5.89 0.53 13.52
C ALA A 264 -4.94 -0.40 14.31
N MET A 265 -4.70 -1.61 13.79
CA MET A 265 -3.79 -2.56 14.45
C MET A 265 -2.34 -2.07 14.49
N VAL A 266 -1.87 -1.39 13.44
CA VAL A 266 -0.54 -0.77 13.42
C VAL A 266 -0.46 0.41 14.38
N TYR A 267 -1.49 1.26 14.42
CA TYR A 267 -1.53 2.42 15.31
C TYR A 267 -1.45 2.02 16.78
N ASP A 268 -2.15 0.94 17.18
CA ASP A 268 -2.16 0.44 18.56
C ASP A 268 -0.76 -0.03 19.06
N GLU A 269 0.14 -0.41 18.15
CA GLU A 269 1.52 -0.81 18.48
C GLU A 269 2.50 0.38 18.61
N ILE A 270 2.13 1.56 18.10
CA ILE A 270 3.00 2.74 18.09
C ILE A 270 3.11 3.30 19.50
N GLN A 271 4.34 3.38 20.00
CA GLN A 271 4.62 4.04 21.27
C GLN A 271 4.52 5.56 21.09
N PRO A 272 4.09 6.32 22.12
CA PRO A 272 4.02 7.76 22.05
C PRO A 272 5.36 8.36 21.60
N VAL A 273 5.33 9.16 20.53
CA VAL A 273 6.54 9.81 20.01
C VAL A 273 6.93 10.93 20.97
N THR A 274 7.90 10.69 21.86
CA THR A 274 8.28 11.66 22.90
C THR A 274 9.28 12.72 22.41
N ASP A 275 9.96 12.48 21.28
CA ASP A 275 11.00 13.35 20.72
C ASP A 275 10.78 13.57 19.20
N ILE A 276 9.78 14.36 18.83
CA ILE A 276 9.60 14.78 17.44
C ILE A 276 10.71 15.77 17.10
N ASN A 277 11.71 15.30 16.36
CA ASN A 277 12.86 16.10 15.99
C ASN A 277 12.42 17.22 15.02
N THR A 278 12.60 18.47 15.43
CA THR A 278 12.35 19.65 14.60
C THR A 278 13.45 19.79 13.54
N GLN A 279 13.32 19.08 12.41
CA GLN A 279 14.22 19.25 11.27
C GLN A 279 13.65 20.24 10.26
N SER A 280 14.46 21.23 9.89
CA SER A 280 14.22 22.11 8.74
C SER A 280 14.23 21.29 7.46
N VAL A 281 13.05 21.05 6.86
CA VAL A 281 12.94 20.38 5.57
C VAL A 281 13.12 21.38 4.42
N ASP A 282 14.19 21.20 3.66
CA ASP A 282 14.25 21.59 2.25
C ASP A 282 13.52 20.51 1.43
N GLY A 283 12.19 20.56 1.50
CA GLY A 283 11.23 19.67 0.83
C GLY A 283 9.82 20.12 1.21
N GLU A 284 8.90 20.18 0.24
CA GLU A 284 7.56 20.73 0.47
C GLU A 284 6.80 19.90 1.53
N ALA A 285 6.83 20.35 2.78
CA ALA A 285 5.85 19.95 3.78
C ALA A 285 4.46 20.31 3.24
N VAL A 286 3.63 19.30 2.99
CA VAL A 286 2.30 19.51 2.42
C VAL A 286 1.31 19.64 3.57
N LYS A 287 0.62 20.77 3.65
CA LYS A 287 -0.65 20.83 4.37
C LYS A 287 -1.66 20.04 3.54
N GLY A 288 -2.19 18.93 4.08
CA GLY A 288 -3.03 17.98 3.36
C GLY A 288 -4.04 18.64 2.42
N GLU A 289 -3.73 18.59 1.12
CA GLU A 289 -4.71 18.62 0.04
C GLU A 289 -4.50 17.35 -0.78
N ALA A 290 -5.60 16.70 -1.15
CA ALA A 290 -5.61 15.47 -1.93
C ALA A 290 -4.78 15.64 -3.21
N GLN A 291 -3.64 14.95 -3.30
CA GLN A 291 -2.88 14.89 -4.53
C GLN A 291 -3.67 14.10 -5.57
N GLN A 292 -4.22 14.79 -6.56
CA GLN A 292 -4.53 14.15 -7.84
C GLN A 292 -3.22 13.63 -8.46
N PRO A 293 -3.21 12.40 -9.00
CA PRO A 293 -1.99 11.83 -9.57
C PRO A 293 -1.50 12.66 -10.76
N LYS A 294 -0.22 13.07 -10.72
CA LYS A 294 0.50 13.61 -11.87
C LYS A 294 0.55 12.56 -12.99
N PRO A 295 0.48 12.96 -14.28
CA PRO A 295 0.56 12.02 -15.39
C PRO A 295 1.92 11.30 -15.40
N ALA A 296 1.88 10.02 -15.77
CA ALA A 296 3.06 9.18 -15.95
C ALA A 296 4.11 9.88 -16.83
N ASP A 297 5.35 9.86 -16.35
CA ASP A 297 6.52 10.28 -17.11
C ASP A 297 6.68 9.36 -18.32
N GLN A 298 6.53 9.92 -19.52
CA GLN A 298 6.72 9.22 -20.79
C GLN A 298 8.21 9.10 -21.07
N SER A 299 8.92 8.24 -20.35
CA SER A 299 10.29 7.88 -20.69
C SER A 299 10.69 6.47 -20.25
N GLU A 300 9.80 5.50 -20.40
CA GLU A 300 10.18 4.09 -20.48
C GLU A 300 9.50 3.44 -21.70
N GLN A 301 10.06 3.72 -22.88
CA GLN A 301 9.83 2.90 -24.08
C GLN A 301 10.61 1.59 -23.92
N SER A 302 9.92 0.53 -23.51
CA SER A 302 10.35 -0.84 -23.81
C SER A 302 9.66 -1.31 -25.09
N ALA A 303 10.47 -1.83 -26.01
CA ALA A 303 10.13 -2.31 -27.36
C ALA A 303 8.99 -3.35 -27.39
N PRO A 304 8.27 -3.51 -28.53
CA PRO A 304 7.12 -4.39 -28.62
C PRO A 304 7.55 -5.88 -28.69
N GLU A 305 6.89 -6.70 -27.87
CA GLU A 305 6.89 -8.17 -28.01
C GLU A 305 6.18 -8.55 -29.31
N ASN A 306 6.86 -9.35 -30.14
CA ASN A 306 6.31 -9.98 -31.34
C ASN A 306 5.35 -11.11 -30.92
N GLU A 307 4.06 -10.96 -31.21
CA GLU A 307 3.12 -12.09 -31.25
C GLU A 307 3.16 -12.74 -32.64
N ASP A 308 3.72 -13.95 -32.72
CA ASP A 308 3.54 -14.85 -33.86
C ASP A 308 2.12 -15.42 -33.82
N LEU A 309 1.25 -14.95 -34.72
CA LEU A 309 -0.06 -15.53 -35.03
C LEU A 309 0.06 -16.50 -36.22
N PRO A 310 -0.43 -17.75 -36.13
CA PRO A 310 -0.53 -18.62 -37.30
C PRO A 310 -1.74 -18.23 -38.18
N PRO A 311 -1.70 -18.55 -39.50
CA PRO A 311 -2.57 -17.94 -40.49
C PRO A 311 -3.98 -18.55 -40.55
N ASP A 312 -4.94 -17.65 -40.79
CA ASP A 312 -6.35 -17.87 -41.10
C ASP A 312 -6.53 -18.60 -42.45
N THR A 313 -7.33 -19.67 -42.46
CA THR A 313 -7.94 -20.23 -43.67
C THR A 313 -9.47 -20.23 -43.56
N THR A 314 -10.07 -19.18 -44.11
CA THR A 314 -11.22 -19.15 -45.05
C THR A 314 -12.39 -20.13 -44.84
N LYS A 315 -13.58 -19.59 -44.52
CA LYS A 315 -14.69 -19.26 -45.47
C LYS A 315 -16.07 -19.31 -44.81
N GLN A 316 -16.73 -18.14 -44.83
CA GLN A 316 -18.14 -17.86 -45.11
C GLN A 316 -19.19 -18.97 -44.95
N SER A 317 -20.20 -18.70 -44.13
CA SER A 317 -21.60 -18.75 -44.60
C SER A 317 -22.46 -17.71 -43.89
N LYS A 318 -23.15 -16.90 -44.70
CA LYS A 318 -24.14 -15.90 -44.32
C LYS A 318 -25.43 -16.59 -43.87
N ASN A 319 -26.07 -16.07 -42.83
CA ASN A 319 -27.53 -15.86 -42.78
C ASN A 319 -27.93 -14.98 -41.58
N GLN A 320 -28.39 -13.78 -41.89
CA GLN A 320 -29.32 -12.94 -41.10
C GLN A 320 -30.66 -12.93 -41.89
N PRO A 321 -31.85 -12.56 -41.36
CA PRO A 321 -32.06 -11.44 -40.42
C PRO A 321 -33.22 -11.55 -39.40
N ASN A 322 -33.18 -10.69 -38.36
CA ASN A 322 -34.26 -9.82 -37.81
C ASN A 322 -33.95 -9.51 -36.34
N GLN A 323 -33.52 -8.30 -36.00
CA GLN A 323 -34.34 -7.11 -35.72
C GLN A 323 -35.38 -7.31 -34.60
N GLY A 324 -34.96 -7.00 -33.38
CA GLY A 324 -35.80 -6.55 -32.28
C GLY A 324 -35.22 -5.27 -31.70
N LYS A 325 -35.66 -4.12 -32.23
CA LYS A 325 -35.40 -2.80 -31.66
C LYS A 325 -36.38 -2.58 -30.52
N TYR A 326 -35.88 -2.37 -29.30
CA TYR A 326 -36.59 -1.59 -28.28
C TYR A 326 -35.68 -0.50 -27.76
N SER A 327 -35.93 0.69 -28.28
CA SER A 327 -35.52 1.98 -27.76
C SER A 327 -36.22 2.20 -26.42
N TYR A 328 -35.47 2.49 -25.35
CA TYR A 328 -36.04 3.16 -24.18
C TYR A 328 -35.53 4.59 -24.11
N PHE A 329 -36.47 5.46 -24.45
CA PHE A 329 -36.52 6.88 -24.24
C PHE A 329 -36.07 7.28 -22.83
N VAL A 330 -35.22 8.30 -22.78
CA VAL A 330 -34.99 9.14 -21.61
C VAL A 330 -36.26 9.94 -21.30
N PRO A 331 -36.66 10.10 -20.02
CA PRO A 331 -37.42 11.27 -19.62
C PRO A 331 -36.63 12.08 -18.59
N THR A 332 -36.02 13.16 -19.08
CA THR A 332 -35.61 14.38 -18.35
C THR A 332 -36.83 15.16 -17.86
N ILE A 333 -37.79 14.46 -17.23
CA ILE A 333 -39.00 15.03 -16.62
C ILE A 333 -39.14 14.43 -15.22
N LEU A 334 -38.12 14.63 -14.39
CA LEU A 334 -38.25 14.51 -12.92
C LEU A 334 -37.46 15.59 -12.16
N LEU A 335 -36.66 16.41 -12.86
CA LEU A 335 -35.88 17.51 -12.28
C LEU A 335 -36.54 18.91 -12.43
N VAL A 336 -37.67 19.03 -13.14
CA VAL A 336 -38.39 20.32 -13.31
C VAL A 336 -39.52 20.51 -12.28
N ILE A 337 -39.93 19.44 -11.57
CA ILE A 337 -41.01 19.49 -10.57
C ILE A 337 -40.49 19.83 -9.16
N LEU A 338 -39.21 19.57 -8.87
CA LEU A 338 -38.59 19.95 -7.59
C LEU A 338 -38.13 21.43 -7.54
N ALA A 339 -37.85 22.05 -8.69
CA ALA A 339 -37.47 23.47 -8.77
C ALA A 339 -38.67 24.44 -8.69
N SER A 340 -39.88 23.98 -9.01
CA SER A 340 -41.10 24.81 -9.00
C SER A 340 -41.81 24.83 -7.63
N VAL A 341 -41.58 23.84 -6.76
CA VAL A 341 -42.11 23.82 -5.38
C VAL A 341 -41.28 24.68 -4.41
N LEU A 342 -39.98 24.88 -4.67
CA LEU A 342 -39.11 25.71 -3.83
C LEU A 342 -39.33 27.22 -4.04
N ILE A 343 -39.64 27.66 -5.26
CA ILE A 343 -39.89 29.08 -5.58
C ILE A 343 -41.24 29.57 -5.00
N ILE A 344 -42.22 28.68 -4.83
CA ILE A 344 -43.53 29.03 -4.24
C ILE A 344 -43.45 29.15 -2.71
N SER A 345 -42.59 28.38 -2.03
CA SER A 345 -42.39 28.51 -0.57
C SER A 345 -41.58 29.76 -0.18
N ILE A 346 -40.63 30.19 -1.02
CA ILE A 346 -39.82 31.41 -0.76
C ILE A 346 -40.66 32.69 -0.97
N ARG A 347 -41.65 32.69 -1.89
CA ARG A 347 -42.55 33.86 -2.09
C ARG A 347 -43.65 34.02 -1.03
N ARG A 348 -44.01 32.97 -0.27
CA ARG A 348 -45.00 33.06 0.82
C ARG A 348 -44.42 33.52 2.16
N LYS A 349 -43.10 33.47 2.35
CA LYS A 349 -42.44 33.88 3.61
C LYS A 349 -42.09 35.39 3.67
N ASN A 350 -42.14 36.10 2.55
CA ASN A 350 -41.84 37.54 2.45
C ASN A 350 -43.09 38.43 2.33
N LYS A 351 -44.27 37.96 2.74
CA LYS A 351 -45.51 38.73 2.63
C LYS A 351 -46.41 38.71 3.86
N ASN A 352 -45.83 38.52 5.05
CA ASN A 352 -46.42 38.90 6.34
C ASN A 352 -45.37 39.62 7.16
#